data_AF-A0A2V5N2W3-F1
#
_entry.id   AF-A0A2V5N2W3-F1
#
_cell.length_a   1.000
_cell.length_b   1.000
_cell.length_c   1.000
_cell.angle_alpha   90.00
_cell.angle_beta   90.00
_cell.angle_gamma   90.00
#
_symmetry.space_group_name_H-M   'P 1'
#
loop_
_entity.id
_entity.type
_entity.pdbx_description
1 polymer ?
#
loop_
_entity_poly.entity_id
_entity_poly.type
_entity_poly.pdbx_seq_one_letter_code
_entity_poly.pdbx_strand_id
1 'polypeptide(L)'
;MGGLCTRSCGLQWNKLGPVNWKEYVRTEKGANFTERPRIALLLGTVIADGFIAVQAEDAPAVKDIGQRVLALAKGIGVGNSITPHAKAITEAADKREWENVRQELDRTQNSVQQAMNEVQDQKLSQLVSLGGWLRGTQVLTSVVSAHFSAQGAELLHQPDLLEYFGQKLNGMPEYRLPVIESIKGALVEVRPLIATGAKPISPDAVKRINLITTRLDGEIVTRQ
;
A
#
# COMPACT_ATOMS: atom_id res chain seq x y z
N MET A 1 -6.58 -0.42 19.18
CA MET A 1 -6.19 0.40 18.01
C MET A 1 -5.49 -0.40 16.89
N GLY A 2 -5.46 -1.75 16.92
CA GLY A 2 -4.82 -2.58 15.88
C GLY A 2 -5.69 -2.95 14.66
N GLY A 3 -6.91 -2.43 14.54
CA GLY A 3 -7.88 -2.84 13.50
C GLY A 3 -7.94 -1.96 12.24
N LEU A 4 -7.32 -0.78 12.26
CA LEU A 4 -7.31 0.12 11.09
C LEU A 4 -6.27 -0.32 10.05
N CYS A 5 -5.12 -0.84 10.48
CA CYS A 5 -4.02 -1.22 9.57
C CYS A 5 -4.40 -2.44 8.69
N THR A 6 -5.07 -3.43 9.28
CA THR A 6 -5.56 -4.63 8.55
C THR A 6 -6.68 -4.31 7.57
N ARG A 7 -7.51 -3.29 7.84
CA ARG A 7 -8.53 -2.81 6.88
C ARG A 7 -7.96 -1.91 5.78
N SER A 8 -6.88 -1.20 6.07
CA SER A 8 -6.24 -0.27 5.13
C SER A 8 -5.47 -0.99 4.01
N CYS A 9 -4.88 -2.16 4.31
CA CYS A 9 -4.17 -3.00 3.33
C CYS A 9 -5.00 -4.21 2.88
N GLY A 10 -5.84 -4.76 3.75
CA GLY A 10 -6.77 -5.84 3.47
C GLY A 10 -8.06 -5.32 2.83
N LEU A 11 -7.94 -4.59 1.72
CA LEU A 11 -9.08 -4.41 0.83
C LEU A 11 -9.67 -5.80 0.58
N GLN A 12 -10.99 -5.91 0.71
CA GLN A 12 -11.70 -7.16 0.48
C GLN A 12 -11.74 -7.43 -1.03
N TRP A 13 -10.58 -7.70 -1.63
CA TRP A 13 -10.36 -7.88 -3.06
C TRP A 13 -11.30 -8.95 -3.63
N ASN A 14 -11.65 -9.95 -2.83
CA ASN A 14 -12.63 -10.99 -3.11
C ASN A 14 -14.06 -10.46 -3.42
N LYS A 15 -14.34 -9.18 -3.18
CA LYS A 15 -15.63 -8.52 -3.48
C LYS A 15 -15.65 -7.77 -4.82
N LEU A 16 -14.49 -7.61 -5.45
CA LEU A 16 -14.40 -7.16 -6.84
C LEU A 16 -14.65 -8.41 -7.69
N GLY A 17 -15.49 -8.33 -8.73
CA GLY A 17 -15.92 -9.50 -9.53
C GLY A 17 -14.77 -10.22 -10.26
N PRO A 18 -14.99 -10.83 -11.44
CA PRO A 18 -13.88 -11.39 -12.21
C PRO A 18 -12.92 -10.27 -12.64
N VAL A 19 -11.70 -10.26 -12.08
CA VAL A 19 -10.65 -9.27 -12.34
C VAL A 19 -9.41 -9.98 -12.88
N ASN A 20 -8.83 -9.46 -13.97
CA ASN A 20 -7.55 -9.93 -14.47
C ASN A 20 -6.39 -9.34 -13.65
N TRP A 21 -6.09 -9.93 -12.49
CA TRP A 21 -5.10 -9.41 -11.54
C TRP A 21 -3.68 -9.26 -12.12
N LYS A 22 -3.35 -10.02 -13.17
CA LYS A 22 -2.05 -9.93 -13.85
C LYS A 22 -1.77 -8.55 -14.44
N GLU A 23 -2.79 -7.81 -14.85
CA GLU A 23 -2.64 -6.44 -15.38
C GLU A 23 -2.20 -5.44 -14.31
N TYR A 24 -2.38 -5.78 -13.03
CA TYR A 24 -2.05 -4.91 -11.90
C TYR A 24 -0.74 -5.31 -11.21
N VAL A 25 -0.15 -6.44 -11.59
CA VAL A 25 1.17 -6.87 -11.09
C VAL A 25 2.24 -5.94 -11.65
N ARG A 26 3.01 -5.32 -10.77
CA ARG A 26 4.11 -4.44 -11.17
C ARG A 26 5.28 -5.26 -11.72
N THR A 27 5.77 -4.88 -12.89
CA THR A 27 6.93 -5.50 -13.56
C THR A 27 8.23 -4.70 -13.36
N GLU A 28 8.12 -3.40 -13.03
CA GLU A 28 9.27 -2.52 -12.87
C GLU A 28 9.84 -2.56 -11.45
N LYS A 29 11.18 -2.65 -11.35
CA LYS A 29 11.89 -2.51 -10.08
C LYS A 29 12.01 -1.02 -9.77
N GLY A 30 11.31 -0.57 -8.72
CA GLY A 30 11.39 0.81 -8.23
C GLY A 30 12.84 1.22 -7.90
N ALA A 31 13.10 2.52 -7.88
CA ALA A 31 14.43 3.06 -7.66
C ALA A 31 14.96 2.75 -6.25
N ASN A 32 16.29 2.68 -6.13
CA ASN A 32 16.95 2.60 -4.83
C ASN A 32 16.94 3.99 -4.17
N PHE A 33 16.49 4.07 -2.92
CA PHE A 33 16.46 5.31 -2.13
C PHE A 33 17.36 5.18 -0.91
N THR A 34 17.81 6.31 -0.38
CA THR A 34 18.62 6.37 0.86
C THR A 34 17.83 7.04 1.99
N GLU A 35 16.79 7.78 1.66
CA GLU A 35 15.96 8.52 2.60
C GLU A 35 14.97 7.57 3.29
N ARG A 36 15.13 7.35 4.60
CA ARG A 36 14.26 6.44 5.38
C ARG A 36 12.76 6.70 5.20
N PRO A 37 12.24 7.96 5.16
CA PRO A 37 10.82 8.21 4.93
C PRO A 37 10.32 7.70 3.58
N ARG A 38 11.16 7.79 2.54
CA ARG A 38 10.83 7.32 1.19
C ARG A 38 10.90 5.80 1.09
N ILE A 39 11.91 5.19 1.72
CA ILE A 39 12.01 3.73 1.82
C ILE A 39 10.79 3.17 2.57
N ALA A 40 10.32 3.84 3.63
CA ALA A 40 9.12 3.45 4.37
C ALA A 40 7.85 3.51 3.49
N LEU A 41 7.62 4.60 2.76
CA LEU A 41 6.52 4.69 1.78
C LEU A 41 6.59 3.54 0.76
N LEU A 42 7.76 3.34 0.16
CA LEU A 42 7.97 2.29 -0.83
C LEU A 42 7.75 0.88 -0.25
N LEU A 43 8.19 0.61 0.98
CA LEU A 43 7.97 -0.67 1.64
C LEU A 43 6.47 -1.00 1.74
N GLY A 44 5.66 -0.02 2.15
CA GLY A 44 4.20 -0.17 2.17
C GLY A 44 3.62 -0.51 0.80
N THR A 45 4.04 0.23 -0.22
CA THR A 45 3.63 0.00 -1.62
C THR A 45 4.02 -1.41 -2.11
N VAL A 46 5.21 -1.91 -1.76
CA VAL A 46 5.68 -3.24 -2.16
C VAL A 46 4.92 -4.36 -1.43
N ILE A 47 4.56 -4.17 -0.16
CA ILE A 47 3.71 -5.12 0.56
C ILE A 47 2.33 -5.19 -0.11
N ALA A 48 1.76 -4.05 -0.51
CA ALA A 48 0.51 -4.00 -1.27
C ALA A 48 0.62 -4.71 -2.64
N ASP A 49 1.73 -4.51 -3.36
CA ASP A 49 2.03 -5.28 -4.59
C ASP A 49 2.04 -6.79 -4.33
N GLY A 50 2.49 -7.23 -3.14
CA GLY A 50 2.47 -8.63 -2.71
C GLY A 50 1.09 -9.24 -2.73
N PHE A 51 0.09 -8.53 -2.19
CA PHE A 51 -1.29 -9.00 -2.21
C PHE A 51 -1.83 -9.11 -3.64
N ILE A 52 -1.47 -8.19 -4.52
CA ILE A 52 -1.88 -8.24 -5.94
C ILE A 52 -1.26 -9.43 -6.66
N ALA A 53 0.03 -9.69 -6.44
CA ALA A 53 0.72 -10.84 -7.02
C ALA A 53 0.13 -12.18 -6.54
N VAL A 54 -0.33 -12.24 -5.27
CA VAL A 54 -1.07 -13.39 -4.76
C VAL A 54 -2.42 -13.56 -5.48
N GLN A 55 -3.18 -12.49 -5.68
CA GLN A 55 -4.44 -12.56 -6.44
C GLN A 55 -4.22 -12.98 -7.90
N ALA A 56 -3.05 -12.65 -8.47
CA ALA A 56 -2.66 -13.06 -9.82
C ALA A 56 -2.06 -14.47 -9.89
N GLU A 57 -1.87 -15.14 -8.75
CA GLU A 57 -1.17 -16.43 -8.61
C GLU A 57 0.23 -16.42 -9.29
N ASP A 58 0.93 -15.28 -9.22
CA ASP A 58 2.20 -15.06 -9.88
C ASP A 58 3.37 -15.33 -8.93
N ALA A 59 3.83 -16.59 -8.91
CA ALA A 59 4.94 -17.01 -8.05
C ALA A 59 6.24 -16.22 -8.29
N PRO A 60 6.71 -16.00 -9.55
CA PRO A 60 7.86 -15.15 -9.81
C PRO A 60 7.73 -13.74 -9.20
N ALA A 61 6.57 -13.09 -9.36
CA ALA A 61 6.33 -11.76 -8.80
C ALA A 61 6.33 -11.79 -7.26
N VAL A 62 5.65 -12.75 -6.63
CA VAL A 62 5.65 -12.91 -5.17
C VAL A 62 7.08 -13.08 -4.62
N LYS A 63 7.94 -13.83 -5.32
CA LYS A 63 9.33 -14.04 -4.90
C LYS A 63 10.16 -12.76 -5.00
N ASP A 64 10.03 -11.99 -6.09
CA ASP A 64 10.69 -10.69 -6.21
C ASP A 64 10.22 -9.72 -5.11
N ILE A 65 8.92 -9.74 -4.79
CA ILE A 65 8.34 -8.95 -3.71
C ILE A 65 8.93 -9.33 -2.35
N GLY A 66 9.04 -10.62 -2.03
CA GLY A 66 9.67 -11.08 -0.79
C GLY A 66 11.11 -10.57 -0.64
N GLN A 67 11.90 -10.61 -1.73
CA GLN A 67 13.26 -10.08 -1.75
C GLN A 67 13.31 -8.56 -1.55
N ARG A 68 12.39 -7.83 -2.22
CA ARG A 68 12.30 -6.37 -2.11
C ARG A 68 11.85 -5.89 -0.74
N VAL A 69 10.86 -6.56 -0.14
CA VAL A 69 10.42 -6.32 1.25
C VAL A 69 11.60 -6.41 2.19
N LEU A 70 12.42 -7.46 2.08
CA LEU A 70 13.61 -7.64 2.91
C LEU A 70 14.64 -6.51 2.71
N ALA A 71 14.92 -6.15 1.45
CA ALA A 71 15.88 -5.09 1.14
C ALA A 71 15.46 -3.73 1.72
N LEU A 72 14.18 -3.35 1.56
CA LEU A 72 13.63 -2.09 2.08
C LEU A 72 13.56 -2.10 3.61
N ALA A 73 13.17 -3.22 4.24
CA ALA A 73 13.17 -3.37 5.69
C ALA A 73 14.57 -3.20 6.29
N LYS A 74 15.63 -3.70 5.63
CA LYS A 74 17.02 -3.44 6.02
C LYS A 74 17.36 -1.96 5.90
N GLY A 75 16.94 -1.28 4.83
CA GLY A 75 17.18 0.15 4.60
C GLY A 75 16.59 1.08 5.67
N ILE A 76 15.60 0.63 6.44
CA ILE A 76 15.01 1.40 7.55
C ILE A 76 15.31 0.82 8.94
N GLY A 77 16.18 -0.19 9.03
CA GLY A 77 16.69 -0.71 10.30
C GLY A 77 15.87 -1.82 10.97
N VAL A 78 14.87 -2.39 10.28
CA VAL A 78 13.98 -3.44 10.84
C VAL A 78 14.19 -4.81 10.19
N GLY A 79 15.25 -4.99 9.40
CA GLY A 79 15.48 -6.19 8.60
C GLY A 79 15.51 -7.51 9.38
N ASN A 80 15.98 -7.52 10.63
CA ASN A 80 16.05 -8.73 11.45
C ASN A 80 14.65 -9.32 11.72
N SER A 81 13.68 -8.47 12.06
CA SER A 81 12.30 -8.89 12.32
C SER A 81 11.57 -9.34 11.05
N ILE A 82 12.04 -8.93 9.87
CA ILE A 82 11.38 -9.19 8.59
C ILE A 82 12.00 -10.36 7.81
N THR A 83 13.25 -10.70 8.08
CA THR A 83 13.96 -11.80 7.40
C THR A 83 13.19 -13.14 7.42
N PRO A 84 12.63 -13.59 8.57
CA PRO A 84 11.86 -14.84 8.60
C PRO A 84 10.61 -14.80 7.70
N HIS A 85 9.90 -13.68 7.68
CA HIS A 85 8.69 -13.52 6.85
C HIS A 85 9.01 -13.52 5.37
N ALA A 86 10.06 -12.79 4.95
CA ALA A 86 10.48 -12.77 3.55
C ALA A 86 10.84 -14.18 3.04
N LYS A 87 11.49 -15.00 3.87
CA LYS A 87 11.78 -16.40 3.56
C LYS A 87 10.49 -17.24 3.45
N ALA A 88 9.58 -17.12 4.42
CA ALA A 88 8.31 -17.84 4.43
C ALA A 88 7.43 -17.50 3.20
N ILE A 89 7.39 -16.22 2.80
CA ILE A 89 6.73 -15.76 1.56
C ILE A 89 7.30 -16.48 0.34
N THR A 90 8.63 -16.50 0.20
CA THR A 90 9.27 -17.14 -0.97
C THR A 90 9.06 -18.65 -1.01
N GLU A 91 9.10 -19.33 0.15
CA GLU A 91 8.90 -20.77 0.25
C GLU A 91 7.43 -21.17 -0.02
N ALA A 92 6.47 -20.40 0.50
CA ALA A 92 5.06 -20.62 0.23
C ALA A 92 4.72 -20.37 -1.24
N ALA A 93 5.35 -19.37 -1.87
CA ALA A 93 5.20 -19.10 -3.31
C ALA A 93 5.73 -20.25 -4.18
N ASP A 94 6.87 -20.84 -3.82
CA ASP A 94 7.42 -22.03 -4.52
C ASP A 94 6.47 -23.22 -4.48
N LYS A 95 5.71 -23.37 -3.38
CA LYS A 95 4.69 -24.40 -3.20
C LYS A 95 3.30 -23.99 -3.73
N ARG A 96 3.15 -22.76 -4.22
CA ARG A 96 1.86 -22.16 -4.62
C ARG A 96 0.80 -22.17 -3.51
N GLU A 97 1.24 -22.04 -2.27
CA GLU A 97 0.37 -21.96 -1.08
C GLU A 97 -0.11 -20.51 -0.90
N TRP A 98 -1.00 -20.04 -1.78
CA TRP A 98 -1.40 -18.63 -1.85
C TRP A 98 -1.98 -18.06 -0.56
N GLU A 99 -2.75 -18.86 0.17
CA GLU A 99 -3.28 -18.47 1.47
C GLU A 99 -2.16 -18.27 2.51
N ASN A 100 -1.12 -19.12 2.48
CA ASN A 100 0.04 -18.95 3.36
C ASN A 100 0.85 -17.71 2.97
N VAL A 101 1.02 -17.43 1.67
CA VAL A 101 1.67 -16.19 1.21
C VAL A 101 0.90 -14.97 1.72
N ARG A 102 -0.44 -14.96 1.59
CA ARG A 102 -1.29 -13.88 2.07
C ARG A 102 -1.12 -13.65 3.57
N GLN A 103 -1.19 -14.72 4.37
CA GLN A 103 -1.02 -14.65 5.81
C GLN A 103 0.37 -14.14 6.20
N GLU A 104 1.42 -14.52 5.47
CA GLU A 104 2.78 -14.02 5.73
C GLU A 104 2.96 -12.56 5.32
N LEU A 105 2.30 -12.06 4.28
CA LEU A 105 2.26 -10.64 3.95
C LEU A 105 1.56 -9.83 5.06
N ASP A 106 0.43 -10.32 5.57
CA ASP A 106 -0.26 -9.70 6.72
C ASP A 106 0.64 -9.67 7.97
N ARG A 107 1.32 -10.78 8.27
CA ARG A 107 2.29 -10.87 9.38
C ARG A 107 3.46 -9.92 9.18
N THR A 108 3.99 -9.82 7.97
CA THR A 108 5.07 -8.90 7.61
C THR A 108 4.68 -7.46 7.95
N GLN A 109 3.49 -7.02 7.55
CA GLN A 109 3.03 -5.66 7.83
C GLN A 109 2.93 -5.38 9.33
N ASN A 110 2.42 -6.34 10.11
CA ASN A 110 2.36 -6.23 11.57
C ASN A 110 3.75 -6.19 12.21
N SER A 111 4.67 -7.06 11.77
CA SER A 111 6.05 -7.10 12.27
C SER A 111 6.83 -5.83 11.93
N VAL A 112 6.63 -5.23 10.76
CA VAL A 112 7.21 -3.92 10.42
C VAL A 112 6.71 -2.85 11.39
N GLN A 113 5.40 -2.79 11.61
CA GLN A 113 4.79 -1.82 12.51
C GLN A 113 5.27 -2.00 13.96
N GLN A 114 5.38 -3.24 14.43
CA GLN A 114 5.88 -3.54 15.77
C GLN A 114 7.36 -3.17 15.91
N ALA A 115 8.23 -3.63 14.99
CA ALA A 115 9.65 -3.37 15.05
C ALA A 115 9.96 -1.86 15.01
N MET A 116 9.21 -1.09 14.22
CA MET A 116 9.33 0.38 14.20
C MET A 116 8.88 1.03 15.50
N ASN A 117 7.87 0.50 16.17
CA ASN A 117 7.45 1.02 17.47
C ASN A 117 8.51 0.74 18.55
N GLU A 118 9.14 -0.44 18.51
CA GLU A 118 10.19 -0.84 19.46
C GLU A 118 11.43 0.06 19.35
N VAL A 119 11.80 0.48 18.14
CA VAL A 119 12.92 1.41 17.92
C VAL A 119 12.50 2.89 17.96
N GLN A 120 11.30 3.19 18.45
CA GLN A 120 10.72 4.54 18.56
C GLN A 120 10.55 5.30 17.22
N ASP A 121 10.59 4.60 16.09
CA ASP A 121 10.35 5.13 14.74
C ASP A 121 8.86 5.05 14.33
N GLN A 122 7.97 5.40 15.25
CA GLN A 122 6.52 5.35 15.01
C GLN A 122 6.08 6.18 13.80
N LYS A 123 6.81 7.25 13.47
CA LYS A 123 6.52 8.11 12.31
C LYS A 123 6.77 7.39 10.98
N LEU A 124 7.86 6.61 10.88
CA LEU A 124 8.14 5.82 9.68
C LEU A 124 7.11 4.71 9.48
N SER A 125 6.59 4.14 10.56
CA SER A 125 5.55 3.13 10.47
C SER A 125 4.27 3.66 9.81
N GLN A 126 3.92 4.93 10.10
CA GLN A 126 2.78 5.57 9.46
C GLN A 126 2.99 5.76 7.96
N LEU A 127 4.24 6.03 7.53
CA LEU A 127 4.58 6.13 6.13
C LEU A 127 4.49 4.77 5.42
N VAL A 128 4.84 3.67 6.09
CA VAL A 128 4.59 2.32 5.57
C VAL A 128 3.10 2.08 5.36
N SER A 129 2.27 2.37 6.37
CA SER A 129 0.81 2.23 6.24
C SER A 129 0.23 3.09 5.13
N LEU A 130 0.70 4.33 4.99
CA LEU A 130 0.28 5.28 3.95
C LEU A 130 0.65 4.79 2.54
N GLY A 131 1.88 4.28 2.36
CA GLY A 131 2.31 3.74 1.06
C GLY A 131 1.50 2.51 0.63
N GLY A 132 1.16 1.64 1.57
CA GLY A 132 0.27 0.49 1.31
C GLY A 132 -1.14 0.93 0.96
N TRP A 133 -1.69 1.90 1.68
CA TRP A 133 -3.01 2.47 1.40
C TRP A 133 -3.08 3.12 0.01
N LEU A 134 -2.12 3.98 -0.34
CA LEU A 134 -2.08 4.66 -1.65
C LEU A 134 -2.08 3.66 -2.81
N ARG A 135 -1.25 2.60 -2.70
CA ARG A 135 -1.20 1.54 -3.72
C ARG A 135 -2.49 0.74 -3.77
N GLY A 136 -3.06 0.38 -2.61
CA GLY A 136 -4.36 -0.29 -2.54
C GLY A 136 -5.48 0.53 -3.20
N THR A 137 -5.56 1.82 -2.89
CA THR A 137 -6.53 2.76 -3.48
C THR A 137 -6.35 2.91 -4.97
N GLN A 138 -5.11 3.01 -5.46
CA GLN A 138 -4.83 3.06 -6.89
C GLN A 138 -5.40 1.83 -7.62
N VAL A 139 -5.10 0.63 -7.14
CA VAL A 139 -5.52 -0.62 -7.79
C VAL A 139 -7.03 -0.78 -7.71
N LEU A 140 -7.61 -0.53 -6.54
CA LEU A 140 -9.06 -0.58 -6.35
C LEU A 140 -9.77 0.38 -7.31
N THR A 141 -9.31 1.62 -7.41
CA THR A 141 -9.92 2.60 -8.32
C THR A 141 -9.72 2.24 -9.78
N SER A 142 -8.60 1.61 -10.17
CA SER A 142 -8.42 1.09 -11.54
C SER A 142 -9.40 -0.03 -11.86
N VAL A 143 -9.53 -1.01 -10.96
CA VAL A 143 -10.45 -2.15 -11.12
C VAL A 143 -11.90 -1.67 -11.20
N VAL A 144 -12.30 -0.77 -10.29
CA VAL A 144 -13.64 -0.17 -10.31
C VAL A 144 -13.83 0.69 -11.55
N SER A 145 -12.80 1.38 -12.05
CA SER A 145 -12.95 2.19 -13.28
C SER A 145 -13.11 1.35 -14.54
N ALA A 146 -12.46 0.18 -14.63
CA ALA A 146 -12.54 -0.72 -15.78
C ALA A 146 -13.97 -1.27 -15.97
N HIS A 147 -14.62 -1.65 -14.86
CA HIS A 147 -16.03 -2.03 -14.83
C HIS A 147 -16.70 -1.41 -13.60
N PHE A 148 -17.34 -0.25 -13.79
CA PHE A 148 -17.92 0.50 -12.67
C PHE A 148 -18.85 -0.37 -11.82
N SER A 149 -18.49 -0.48 -10.54
CA SER A 149 -19.25 -1.17 -9.51
C SER A 149 -19.47 -0.23 -8.34
N ALA A 150 -20.73 0.10 -8.04
CA ALA A 150 -21.08 0.91 -6.88
C ALA A 150 -20.62 0.25 -5.56
N GLN A 151 -20.69 -1.08 -5.48
CA GLN A 151 -20.20 -1.84 -4.32
C GLN A 151 -18.67 -1.76 -4.18
N GLY A 152 -17.94 -1.79 -5.29
CA GLY A 152 -16.48 -1.59 -5.29
C GLY A 152 -16.10 -0.16 -4.95
N ALA A 153 -16.85 0.83 -5.46
CA ALA A 153 -16.66 2.24 -5.14
C ALA A 153 -16.88 2.52 -3.65
N GLU A 154 -17.85 1.85 -3.00
CA GLU A 154 -18.10 1.99 -1.56
C GLU A 154 -16.90 1.55 -0.70
N LEU A 155 -16.04 0.66 -1.19
CA LEU A 155 -14.81 0.29 -0.47
C LEU A 155 -13.83 1.47 -0.32
N LEU A 156 -13.97 2.51 -1.15
CA LEU A 156 -13.18 3.73 -1.05
C LEU A 156 -13.68 4.66 0.07
N HIS A 157 -14.90 4.47 0.58
CA HIS A 157 -15.56 5.34 1.54
C HIS A 157 -14.95 5.21 2.96
N GLN A 158 -13.72 5.72 3.12
CA GLN A 158 -12.95 5.66 4.35
C GLN A 158 -12.41 7.05 4.76
N PRO A 159 -13.29 8.05 4.98
CA PRO A 159 -12.87 9.43 5.22
C PRO A 159 -12.01 9.60 6.48
N ASP A 160 -12.28 8.83 7.53
CA ASP A 160 -11.53 8.85 8.79
C ASP A 160 -10.06 8.44 8.58
N LEU A 161 -9.80 7.53 7.65
CA LEU A 161 -8.45 7.06 7.34
C LEU A 161 -7.64 8.14 6.60
N LEU A 162 -8.27 8.89 5.70
CA LEU A 162 -7.62 10.04 5.06
C LEU A 162 -7.31 11.13 6.06
N GLU A 163 -8.25 11.43 6.96
CA GLU A 163 -8.04 12.41 8.01
C GLU A 163 -6.90 11.99 8.95
N TYR A 164 -6.87 10.72 9.34
CA TYR A 164 -5.78 10.14 10.12
C TYR A 164 -4.42 10.35 9.44
N PHE A 165 -4.27 9.99 8.16
CA PHE A 165 -3.01 10.18 7.43
C PHE A 165 -2.63 11.65 7.30
N GLY A 166 -3.60 12.54 7.02
CA GLY A 166 -3.37 13.98 6.98
C GLY A 166 -2.84 14.51 8.32
N GLN A 167 -3.47 14.13 9.44
CA GLN A 167 -3.01 14.49 10.78
C GLN A 167 -1.60 13.96 11.07
N LYS A 168 -1.30 12.70 10.70
CA LYS A 168 0.04 12.12 10.89
C LYS A 168 1.10 12.87 10.09
N LEU A 169 0.86 13.17 8.81
CA LEU A 169 1.82 13.91 7.99
C LEU A 169 2.06 15.34 8.51
N ASN A 170 1.03 16.00 9.04
CA ASN A 170 1.18 17.31 9.68
C ASN A 170 2.04 17.26 10.95
N GLY A 171 2.00 16.13 11.68
CA GLY A 171 2.86 15.86 12.84
C GLY A 171 4.32 15.48 12.50
N MET A 172 4.71 15.53 11.23
CA MET A 172 6.05 15.15 10.75
C MET A 172 6.73 16.28 9.94
N PRO A 173 6.85 17.51 10.48
CA PRO A 173 7.45 18.66 9.76
C PRO A 173 8.93 18.46 9.40
N GLU A 174 9.61 17.48 10.01
CA GLU A 174 10.99 17.12 9.69
C GLU A 174 11.14 16.37 8.35
N TYR A 175 10.09 15.71 7.85
CA TYR A 175 10.15 14.94 6.62
C TYR A 175 9.81 15.80 5.40
N ARG A 176 10.77 16.61 4.95
CA ARG A 176 10.63 17.60 3.87
C ARG A 176 10.97 17.05 2.49
N LEU A 177 10.42 15.89 2.13
CA LEU A 177 10.63 15.31 0.80
C LEU A 177 9.54 15.79 -0.17
N PRO A 178 9.87 16.08 -1.46
CA PRO A 178 8.87 16.51 -2.44
C PRO A 178 7.66 15.57 -2.53
N VAL A 179 7.90 14.25 -2.54
CA VAL A 179 6.84 13.24 -2.55
C VAL A 179 5.91 13.33 -1.33
N ILE A 180 6.41 13.71 -0.16
CA ILE A 180 5.58 13.84 1.06
C ILE A 180 4.67 15.07 0.93
N GLU A 181 5.18 16.18 0.40
CA GLU A 181 4.37 17.37 0.14
C GLU A 181 3.31 17.12 -0.95
N SER A 182 3.68 16.40 -2.01
CA SER A 182 2.73 15.93 -3.03
C SER A 182 1.61 15.08 -2.42
N ILE A 183 1.95 14.14 -1.52
CA ILE A 183 0.95 13.31 -0.85
C ILE A 183 0.05 14.16 0.05
N LYS A 184 0.59 15.11 0.81
CA LYS A 184 -0.22 16.03 1.64
C LYS A 184 -1.27 16.77 0.80
N GLY A 185 -0.84 17.35 -0.32
CA GLY A 185 -1.76 18.05 -1.25
C GLY A 185 -2.81 17.11 -1.83
N ALA A 186 -2.40 15.90 -2.23
CA ALA A 186 -3.30 14.89 -2.77
C ALA A 186 -4.34 14.40 -1.76
N LEU A 187 -4.00 14.24 -0.47
CA LEU A 187 -4.97 13.85 0.56
C LEU A 187 -6.07 14.90 0.73
N VAL A 188 -5.72 16.20 0.61
CA VAL A 188 -6.71 17.29 0.62
C VAL A 188 -7.62 17.22 -0.60
N GLU A 189 -7.05 16.94 -1.77
CA GLU A 189 -7.82 16.82 -3.03
C GLU A 189 -8.74 15.59 -3.06
N VAL A 190 -8.29 14.46 -2.51
CA VAL A 190 -9.06 13.19 -2.49
C VAL A 190 -10.19 13.23 -1.45
N ARG A 191 -10.00 13.94 -0.33
CA ARG A 191 -10.99 14.00 0.77
C ARG A 191 -12.44 14.26 0.31
N PRO A 192 -12.75 15.32 -0.47
CA PRO A 192 -14.13 15.59 -0.91
C PRO A 192 -14.67 14.55 -1.91
N LEU A 193 -13.79 13.77 -2.58
CA LEU A 193 -14.21 12.73 -3.52
C LEU A 193 -14.66 11.45 -2.82
N ILE A 194 -14.14 11.22 -1.61
CA ILE A 194 -14.43 10.05 -0.78
C ILE A 194 -15.49 10.37 0.29
N ALA A 195 -15.45 11.55 0.89
CA ALA A 195 -16.35 11.95 1.97
C ALA A 195 -17.71 12.44 1.44
N THR A 196 -18.44 11.60 0.72
CA THR A 196 -19.71 11.94 0.06
C THR A 196 -20.94 11.81 0.98
N GLY A 197 -20.74 11.43 2.26
CA GLY A 197 -21.81 11.25 3.24
C GLY A 197 -22.68 10.06 2.86
N ALA A 198 -24.00 10.29 2.72
CA ALA A 198 -24.93 9.24 2.28
C ALA A 198 -24.95 9.02 0.76
N LYS A 199 -24.27 9.87 -0.03
CA LYS A 199 -24.26 9.75 -1.49
C LYS A 199 -23.22 8.72 -1.93
N PRO A 200 -23.53 7.86 -2.92
CA PRO A 200 -22.53 6.96 -3.50
C PRO A 200 -21.38 7.74 -4.16
N ILE A 201 -20.18 7.15 -4.14
CA ILE A 201 -19.02 7.69 -4.85
C ILE A 201 -19.26 7.57 -6.37
N SER A 202 -19.13 8.69 -7.09
CA SER A 202 -19.42 8.76 -8.52
C SER A 202 -18.30 8.13 -9.37
N PRO A 203 -18.59 7.66 -10.60
CA PRO A 203 -17.56 7.18 -11.53
C PRO A 203 -16.45 8.21 -11.79
N ASP A 204 -16.81 9.49 -11.89
CA ASP A 204 -15.83 10.57 -12.11
C ASP A 204 -14.94 10.80 -10.89
N ALA A 205 -15.49 10.65 -9.68
CA ALA A 205 -14.70 10.66 -8.46
C ALA A 205 -13.72 9.48 -8.43
N VAL A 206 -14.15 8.26 -8.76
CA VAL A 206 -13.26 7.08 -8.84
C VAL A 206 -12.12 7.32 -9.83
N LYS A 207 -12.43 7.82 -11.04
CA LYS A 207 -11.42 8.16 -12.06
C LYS A 207 -10.45 9.23 -11.57
N ARG A 208 -10.95 10.27 -10.89
CA ARG A 208 -10.07 11.33 -10.37
C ARG A 208 -9.14 10.83 -9.27
N ILE A 209 -9.65 10.02 -8.34
CA ILE A 209 -8.82 9.37 -7.30
C ILE A 209 -7.76 8.47 -7.95
N ASN A 210 -8.12 7.72 -8.99
CA ASN A 210 -7.19 6.87 -9.72
C ASN A 210 -6.03 7.67 -10.35
N LEU A 211 -6.34 8.80 -11.00
CA LEU A 211 -5.33 9.67 -11.60
C LEU A 211 -4.36 10.21 -10.55
N ILE A 212 -4.89 10.68 -9.41
CA ILE A 212 -4.08 11.22 -8.31
C ILE A 212 -3.16 10.12 -7.74
N THR A 213 -3.72 8.97 -7.42
CA THR A 213 -2.96 7.86 -6.81
C THR A 213 -1.96 7.23 -7.78
N THR A 214 -2.26 7.17 -9.09
CA THR A 214 -1.32 6.72 -10.12
C THR A 214 -0.13 7.69 -10.27
N ARG A 215 -0.39 9.00 -10.24
CA ARG A 215 0.70 9.99 -10.22
C ARG A 215 1.58 9.79 -8.99
N LEU A 216 0.99 9.73 -7.80
CA LEU A 216 1.73 9.55 -6.54
C LEU A 216 2.54 8.26 -6.51
N ASP A 217 1.98 7.16 -7.04
CA ASP A 217 2.70 5.89 -7.16
C ASP A 217 3.99 6.07 -7.99
N GLY A 218 3.91 6.78 -9.11
CA GLY A 218 5.06 7.19 -9.90
C GLY A 218 6.11 7.95 -9.08
N GLU A 219 5.70 8.94 -8.28
CA GLU A 219 6.61 9.71 -7.43
C GLU A 219 7.24 8.88 -6.30
N ILE A 220 6.52 7.88 -5.77
CA ILE A 220 7.02 6.98 -4.74
C ILE A 220 8.08 6.04 -5.30
N VAL A 221 7.89 5.52 -6.52
CA VAL A 221 8.74 4.46 -7.08
C VAL A 221 9.89 4.96 -7.95
N THR A 222 9.81 6.17 -8.51
CA THR A 222 10.85 6.75 -9.39
C THR A 222 11.65 7.84 -8.68
N ARG A 223 12.94 8.00 -8.96
CA ARG A 223 13.66 9.22 -8.57
C ARG A 223 13.19 10.35 -9.48
N GLN A 224 12.51 11.33 -8.91
CA GLN A 224 12.30 12.64 -9.54
C GLN A 224 13.55 13.49 -9.34
#